data_AF-A0A7J8PI41-F1
#
_entry.id   AF-A0A7J8PI41-F1
#
_cell.length_a   1.000
_cell.length_b   1.000
_cell.length_c   1.000
_cell.angle_alpha   90.00
_cell.angle_beta   90.00
_cell.angle_gamma   90.00
#
_symmetry.space_group_name_H-M   'P 1'
#
loop_
_entity.id
_entity.type
_entity.pdbx_description
1 polymer ?
#
loop_
_entity_poly.entity_id
_entity_poly.type
_entity_poly.pdbx_seq_one_letter_code
_entity_poly.pdbx_strand_id
1 'polypeptide(L)'
;EAPIRIEAEALLASERLAPTATLNKIRVPYRPTEAKLCTLPTNRDKLPSGKQILALTLTYHFKLEDGAEVKPHIPLLNNRIYDTKFESQFYMISDTNKRVYAMGDCYPASSQLPKGEYSLRLYLRHDNVQYLEKMKQLVLFLERNLEEKDVIPLNFFSEPDGPVMGNGTFKYSILVPGIKESFYLSPPNKDKLPKCSSQGSVLLGAISHGKLSYAGEGKNPQKNPVSYQISYVVPPSKIDEDKGKGSSSASTKPMAERLQEEVREAKIKVFGSLKQDSDEDRSEWKKLAQSLKSEYPKYTPLLVKILESLLSRSNIGDKIHYYEKCLVEVFPFILFCALLPCNSSQLLNVANLNYLQRYNVIISAADEVIDSIDADELAKLFSLKADPEDEDSEKNKKKMETTRDQLAEALYQKGLALAEIESIK
;
A
#
# COMPACT_ATOMS: atom_id res chain seq x y z
N GLU A 1 14.03 -20.91 -17.44
CA GLU A 1 13.28 -22.10 -17.00
C GLU A 1 12.99 -22.94 -18.22
N ALA A 2 13.00 -24.26 -18.07
CA ALA A 2 12.75 -25.17 -19.19
C ALA A 2 11.23 -25.31 -19.44
N PRO A 3 10.81 -25.54 -20.70
CA PRO A 3 9.41 -25.87 -20.98
C PRO A 3 9.03 -27.26 -20.45
N ILE A 4 7.74 -27.44 -20.17
CA ILE A 4 7.19 -28.69 -19.62
C ILE A 4 6.63 -29.53 -20.76
N ARG A 5 7.10 -30.77 -20.90
CA ARG A 5 6.54 -31.74 -21.85
C ARG A 5 5.21 -32.28 -21.33
N ILE A 6 4.19 -32.24 -22.18
CA ILE A 6 2.88 -32.84 -21.96
C ILE A 6 2.69 -33.93 -23.02
N GLU A 7 2.25 -35.10 -22.57
CA GLU A 7 1.88 -36.21 -23.46
C GLU A 7 0.37 -36.38 -23.44
N ALA A 8 -0.25 -36.34 -24.62
CA ALA A 8 -1.67 -36.58 -24.79
C ALA A 8 -1.89 -37.85 -25.60
N GLU A 9 -2.91 -38.60 -25.22
CA GLU A 9 -3.31 -39.86 -25.84
C GLU A 9 -4.83 -39.91 -25.90
N ALA A 10 -5.37 -40.30 -27.06
CA ALA A 10 -6.77 -40.64 -27.18
C ALA A 10 -6.95 -42.14 -26.96
N LEU A 11 -7.89 -42.52 -26.09
CA LEU A 11 -8.09 -43.93 -25.71
C LEU A 11 -9.14 -44.65 -26.58
N LEU A 12 -10.16 -43.93 -27.05
CA LEU A 12 -11.36 -44.56 -27.64
C LEU A 12 -11.52 -44.25 -29.13
N ALA A 13 -11.34 -43.00 -29.53
CA ALA A 13 -11.58 -42.55 -30.90
C ALA A 13 -10.61 -41.42 -31.26
N SER A 14 -10.51 -41.12 -32.55
CA SER A 14 -9.69 -39.99 -32.98
C SER A 14 -10.30 -38.68 -32.49
N GLU A 15 -9.52 -37.89 -31.77
CA GLU A 15 -9.97 -36.65 -31.13
C GLU A 15 -9.11 -35.46 -31.54
N ARG A 16 -9.72 -34.29 -31.62
CA ARG A 16 -9.01 -33.05 -31.95
C ARG A 16 -8.41 -32.45 -30.67
N LEU A 17 -7.09 -32.47 -30.57
CA LEU A 17 -6.33 -31.81 -29.51
C LEU A 17 -6.10 -30.35 -29.89
N ALA A 18 -6.56 -29.43 -29.04
CA ALA A 18 -6.38 -27.99 -29.20
C ALA A 18 -6.19 -27.37 -27.81
N PRO A 19 -4.95 -27.39 -27.25
CA PRO A 19 -4.72 -27.02 -25.88
C PRO A 19 -4.78 -25.50 -25.69
N THR A 20 -5.37 -25.08 -24.58
CA THR A 20 -5.43 -23.69 -24.14
C THR A 20 -5.07 -23.61 -22.65
N ALA A 21 -4.16 -22.71 -22.29
CA ALA A 21 -3.75 -22.51 -20.91
C ALA A 21 -3.67 -21.01 -20.59
N THR A 22 -4.26 -20.63 -19.46
CA THR A 22 -4.23 -19.24 -18.98
C THR A 22 -4.01 -19.21 -17.47
N LEU A 23 -3.16 -18.29 -17.02
CA LEU A 23 -2.98 -17.95 -15.62
C LEU A 23 -3.82 -16.70 -15.33
N ASN A 24 -4.83 -16.84 -14.46
CA ASN A 24 -5.83 -15.82 -14.19
C ASN A 24 -5.90 -15.42 -12.70
N LYS A 25 -5.14 -16.10 -11.84
CA LYS A 25 -5.15 -15.89 -10.40
C LYS A 25 -3.73 -15.78 -9.88
N ILE A 26 -3.53 -14.96 -8.87
CA ILE A 26 -2.27 -14.89 -8.13
C ILE A 26 -2.52 -15.20 -6.66
N ARG A 27 -1.63 -15.99 -6.07
CA ARG A 27 -1.67 -16.37 -4.66
C ARG A 27 -0.41 -15.87 -3.98
N VAL A 28 -0.58 -14.92 -3.09
CA VAL A 28 0.54 -14.27 -2.38
C VAL A 28 0.59 -14.78 -0.93
N PRO A 29 1.74 -15.29 -0.45
CA PRO A 29 1.90 -15.72 0.93
C PRO A 29 2.13 -14.54 1.88
N TYR A 30 1.46 -14.55 3.02
CA TYR A 30 1.59 -13.58 4.11
C TYR A 30 1.90 -14.29 5.42
N ARG A 31 2.93 -13.79 6.12
CA ARG A 31 3.24 -14.18 7.49
C ARG A 31 2.50 -13.26 8.47
N PRO A 32 2.13 -13.75 9.66
CA PRO A 32 1.49 -12.93 10.66
C PRO A 32 2.48 -11.88 11.17
N THR A 33 2.04 -10.64 11.28
CA THR A 33 2.80 -9.55 11.90
C THR A 33 2.69 -9.57 13.42
N GLU A 34 1.56 -10.05 13.92
CA GLU A 34 1.30 -10.18 15.34
C GLU A 34 0.58 -11.50 15.63
N ALA A 35 0.93 -12.13 16.75
CA ALA A 35 0.28 -13.34 17.25
C ALA A 35 -0.04 -13.19 18.73
N LYS A 36 -1.32 -12.98 19.05
CA LYS A 36 -1.81 -12.81 20.43
C LYS A 36 -2.51 -14.08 20.91
N LEU A 37 -2.01 -14.67 21.98
CA LEU A 37 -2.63 -15.81 22.65
C LEU A 37 -3.34 -15.32 23.91
N CYS A 38 -4.64 -15.62 24.03
CA CYS A 38 -5.48 -15.18 25.15
C CYS A 38 -6.29 -16.35 25.71
N THR A 39 -6.44 -16.41 27.03
CA THR A 39 -7.41 -17.29 27.70
C THR A 39 -8.82 -16.71 27.57
N LEU A 40 -9.80 -17.51 27.14
CA LEU A 40 -11.18 -17.05 27.03
C LEU A 40 -11.87 -16.97 28.40
N PRO A 41 -13.02 -16.28 28.51
CA PRO A 41 -13.74 -16.16 29.78
C PRO A 41 -14.23 -17.52 30.31
N THR A 42 -14.03 -17.76 31.62
CA THR A 42 -14.43 -18.99 32.32
C THR A 42 -15.94 -19.21 32.41
N ASN A 43 -16.73 -18.14 32.26
CA ASN A 43 -18.19 -18.21 32.38
C ASN A 43 -18.86 -18.97 31.22
N ARG A 44 -18.23 -18.98 30.03
CA ARG A 44 -18.79 -19.59 28.81
C ARG A 44 -17.84 -20.61 28.19
N ASP A 45 -16.55 -20.28 28.09
CA ASP A 45 -15.59 -21.02 27.27
C ASP A 45 -14.75 -21.98 28.12
N LYS A 46 -15.42 -22.76 28.99
CA LYS A 46 -14.82 -23.78 29.84
C LYS A 46 -15.48 -25.13 29.57
N LEU A 47 -14.68 -26.14 29.26
CA LEU A 47 -15.17 -27.49 29.02
C LEU A 47 -15.62 -28.13 30.35
N PRO A 48 -16.59 -29.06 30.33
CA PRO A 48 -17.04 -29.79 31.52
C PRO A 48 -15.91 -30.53 32.27
N SER A 49 -14.83 -30.88 31.57
CA SER A 49 -13.61 -31.47 32.13
C SER A 49 -12.78 -30.50 32.99
N GLY A 50 -13.16 -29.23 33.06
CA GLY A 50 -12.44 -28.18 33.78
C GLY A 50 -11.40 -27.44 32.94
N LYS A 51 -11.12 -27.91 31.71
CA LYS A 51 -10.17 -27.27 30.79
C LYS A 51 -10.71 -25.95 30.25
N GLN A 52 -9.88 -24.92 30.27
CA GLN A 52 -10.19 -23.60 29.73
C GLN A 52 -9.84 -23.53 28.24
N ILE A 53 -10.73 -22.97 27.43
CA ILE A 53 -10.46 -22.77 26.00
C ILE A 53 -9.60 -21.52 25.82
N LEU A 54 -8.60 -21.62 24.94
CA LEU A 54 -7.71 -20.54 24.56
C LEU A 54 -8.03 -20.08 23.14
N ALA A 55 -7.69 -18.82 22.85
CA ALA A 55 -7.78 -18.26 21.51
C ALA A 55 -6.44 -17.68 21.06
N LEU A 56 -6.07 -18.00 19.83
CA LEU A 56 -4.96 -17.39 19.11
C LEU A 56 -5.51 -16.44 18.06
N THR A 57 -5.14 -15.17 18.15
CA THR A 57 -5.43 -14.15 17.14
C THR A 57 -4.16 -13.86 16.35
N LEU A 58 -4.15 -14.20 15.07
CA LEU A 58 -3.08 -13.86 14.13
C LEU A 58 -3.52 -12.66 13.30
N THR A 59 -2.69 -11.62 13.26
CA THR A 59 -2.93 -10.42 12.46
C THR A 59 -2.00 -10.44 11.26
N TYR A 60 -2.56 -10.21 10.07
CA TYR A 60 -1.83 -10.11 8.80
C TYR A 60 -2.11 -8.74 8.19
N HIS A 61 -1.06 -8.00 7.82
CA HIS A 61 -1.20 -6.73 7.12
C HIS A 61 -0.88 -6.91 5.64
N PHE A 62 -1.72 -6.34 4.78
CA PHE A 62 -1.50 -6.35 3.34
C PHE A 62 -2.01 -5.05 2.71
N LYS A 63 -1.38 -4.67 1.59
CA LYS A 63 -1.76 -3.50 0.80
C LYS A 63 -2.28 -3.94 -0.56
N LEU A 64 -3.26 -3.20 -1.05
CA LEU A 64 -3.84 -3.32 -2.39
C LEU A 64 -3.58 -2.02 -3.14
N GLU A 65 -2.73 -2.07 -4.17
CA GLU A 65 -2.40 -0.93 -5.03
C GLU A 65 -3.59 -0.55 -5.92
N ASP A 66 -4.34 -1.56 -6.35
CA ASP A 66 -5.57 -1.46 -7.13
C ASP A 66 -6.67 -2.31 -6.46
N GLY A 67 -7.93 -1.92 -6.68
CA GLY A 67 -9.06 -2.67 -6.14
C GLY A 67 -9.13 -4.06 -6.77
N ALA A 68 -9.28 -5.10 -5.96
CA ALA A 68 -9.23 -6.48 -6.43
C ALA A 68 -10.19 -7.39 -5.66
N GLU A 69 -10.58 -8.47 -6.33
CA GLU A 69 -11.30 -9.58 -5.69
C GLU A 69 -10.31 -10.45 -4.93
N VAL A 70 -10.46 -10.49 -3.60
CA VAL A 70 -9.54 -11.18 -2.70
C VAL A 70 -10.25 -12.33 -2.01
N LYS A 71 -9.57 -13.48 -1.94
CA LYS A 71 -10.01 -14.69 -1.26
C LYS A 71 -8.91 -15.19 -0.30
N PRO A 72 -9.14 -15.15 1.02
CA PRO A 72 -8.24 -15.77 1.98
C PRO A 72 -8.18 -17.29 1.80
N HIS A 73 -6.98 -17.85 1.83
CA HIS A 73 -6.75 -19.28 1.67
C HIS A 73 -5.74 -19.78 2.70
N ILE A 74 -6.18 -20.71 3.54
CA ILE A 74 -5.36 -21.35 4.57
C ILE A 74 -5.42 -22.86 4.32
N PRO A 75 -4.46 -23.43 3.59
CA PRO A 75 -4.52 -24.83 3.16
C PRO A 75 -4.72 -25.84 4.31
N LEU A 76 -4.17 -25.54 5.49
CA LEU A 76 -4.25 -26.44 6.65
C LEU A 76 -5.66 -26.54 7.26
N LEU A 77 -6.45 -25.47 7.11
CA LEU A 77 -7.69 -25.22 7.85
C LEU A 77 -8.94 -25.19 6.97
N ASN A 78 -8.81 -24.72 5.73
CA ASN A 78 -9.93 -24.58 4.82
C ASN A 78 -10.50 -25.93 4.38
N ASN A 79 -11.79 -25.92 4.00
CA ASN A 79 -12.56 -27.08 3.56
C ASN A 79 -12.68 -28.22 4.59
N ARG A 80 -12.40 -27.92 5.87
CA ARG A 80 -12.51 -28.88 6.97
C ARG A 80 -13.32 -28.20 8.06
N ILE A 81 -14.51 -28.75 8.34
CA ILE A 81 -15.33 -28.32 9.48
C ILE A 81 -15.07 -29.29 10.62
N TYR A 82 -15.66 -30.48 10.54
CA TYR A 82 -15.64 -31.48 11.61
C TYR A 82 -14.36 -32.34 11.63
N ASP A 83 -13.58 -32.31 10.55
CA ASP A 83 -12.31 -33.03 10.46
C ASP A 83 -11.14 -32.26 11.09
N THR A 84 -11.37 -31.00 11.51
CA THR A 84 -10.35 -30.22 12.20
C THR A 84 -10.33 -30.58 13.68
N LYS A 85 -9.13 -30.54 14.28
CA LYS A 85 -8.98 -30.68 15.74
C LYS A 85 -9.17 -29.35 16.47
N PHE A 86 -9.23 -28.25 15.72
CA PHE A 86 -9.51 -26.92 16.26
C PHE A 86 -11.01 -26.76 16.47
N GLU A 87 -11.40 -26.06 17.53
CA GLU A 87 -12.81 -25.87 17.87
C GLU A 87 -13.48 -24.84 16.96
N SER A 88 -12.72 -23.85 16.54
CA SER A 88 -13.19 -22.76 15.71
C SER A 88 -12.03 -22.12 14.98
N GLN A 89 -12.33 -21.69 13.75
CA GLN A 89 -11.51 -20.81 12.97
C GLN A 89 -12.41 -19.71 12.41
N PHE A 90 -11.95 -18.48 12.40
CA PHE A 90 -12.73 -17.37 11.86
C PHE A 90 -11.78 -16.28 11.39
N TYR A 91 -11.96 -15.77 10.18
CA TYR A 91 -11.19 -14.64 9.70
C TYR A 91 -12.08 -13.42 9.50
N MET A 92 -11.46 -12.25 9.67
CA MET A 92 -12.09 -10.96 9.41
C MET A 92 -11.11 -10.02 8.75
N ILE A 93 -11.55 -9.36 7.67
CA ILE A 93 -10.78 -8.34 6.95
C ILE A 93 -11.33 -6.97 7.33
N SER A 94 -10.46 -6.12 7.85
CA SER A 94 -10.76 -4.73 8.23
C SER A 94 -9.77 -3.73 7.63
N ASP A 95 -10.23 -2.52 7.35
CA ASP A 95 -9.36 -1.40 6.96
C ASP A 95 -8.67 -0.75 8.19
N THR A 96 -7.88 0.30 7.93
CA THR A 96 -7.24 1.13 8.97
C THR A 96 -8.25 1.81 9.91
N ASN A 97 -9.46 2.08 9.42
CA ASN A 97 -10.57 2.64 10.20
C ASN A 97 -11.35 1.58 10.99
N LYS A 98 -10.88 0.32 11.01
CA LYS A 98 -11.52 -0.84 11.63
C LYS A 98 -12.90 -1.19 11.04
N ARG A 99 -13.24 -0.66 9.87
CA ARG A 99 -14.42 -1.06 9.11
C ARG A 99 -14.21 -2.46 8.57
N VAL A 100 -15.18 -3.33 8.80
CA VAL A 100 -15.14 -4.73 8.35
C VAL A 100 -15.66 -4.83 6.91
N TYR A 101 -14.87 -5.45 6.04
CA TYR A 101 -15.22 -5.69 4.63
C TYR A 101 -15.65 -7.11 4.36
N ALA A 102 -14.99 -8.09 4.98
CA ALA A 102 -15.27 -9.50 4.77
C ALA A 102 -15.04 -10.29 6.04
N MET A 103 -15.83 -11.35 6.21
CA MET A 103 -15.73 -12.32 7.29
C MET A 103 -15.98 -13.71 6.73
N GLY A 104 -15.35 -14.72 7.33
CA GLY A 104 -15.56 -16.11 6.90
C GLY A 104 -14.85 -17.11 7.81
N ASP A 105 -14.99 -18.37 7.44
CA ASP A 105 -14.53 -19.53 8.21
C ASP A 105 -13.89 -20.55 7.21
N CYS A 106 -14.22 -21.84 7.33
CA CYS A 106 -13.70 -22.97 6.57
C CYS A 106 -13.90 -22.89 5.06
N TYR A 107 -14.95 -22.22 4.60
CA TYR A 107 -15.24 -21.99 3.19
C TYR A 107 -15.15 -20.49 2.88
N PRO A 108 -13.93 -19.96 2.69
CA PRO A 108 -13.75 -18.55 2.38
C PRO A 108 -14.43 -18.20 1.05
N ALA A 109 -15.25 -17.16 1.08
CA ALA A 109 -15.79 -16.54 -0.12
C ALA A 109 -14.82 -15.45 -0.62
N SER A 110 -14.89 -15.18 -1.92
CA SER A 110 -14.21 -14.03 -2.50
C SER A 110 -14.93 -12.73 -2.10
N SER A 111 -14.15 -11.66 -1.86
CA SER A 111 -14.67 -10.34 -1.52
C SER A 111 -13.99 -9.26 -2.33
N GLN A 112 -14.75 -8.32 -2.88
CA GLN A 112 -14.22 -7.16 -3.59
C GLN A 112 -13.69 -6.13 -2.57
N LEU A 113 -12.41 -5.78 -2.67
CA LEU A 113 -11.77 -4.81 -1.81
C LEU A 113 -11.26 -3.64 -2.66
N PRO A 114 -11.55 -2.37 -2.31
CA PRO A 114 -10.98 -1.23 -3.01
C PRO A 114 -9.48 -1.08 -2.75
N LYS A 115 -8.85 -0.11 -3.42
CA LYS A 115 -7.47 0.30 -3.14
C LYS A 115 -7.34 0.75 -1.69
N GLY A 116 -6.35 0.23 -0.97
CA GLY A 116 -6.14 0.59 0.42
C GLY A 116 -5.25 -0.38 1.19
N GLU A 117 -5.11 -0.09 2.48
CA GLU A 117 -4.40 -0.93 3.43
C GLU A 117 -5.39 -1.70 4.29
N TYR A 118 -5.12 -3.00 4.47
CA TYR A 118 -6.02 -3.91 5.14
C TYR A 118 -5.29 -4.75 6.18
N SER A 119 -6.08 -5.17 7.16
CA SER A 119 -5.70 -6.10 8.22
C SER A 119 -6.64 -7.30 8.18
N LEU A 120 -6.09 -8.50 8.03
CA LEU A 120 -6.83 -9.73 8.22
C LEU A 120 -6.50 -10.30 9.60
N ARG A 121 -7.51 -10.50 10.43
CA ARG A 121 -7.39 -11.17 11.73
C ARG A 121 -7.95 -12.59 11.62
N LEU A 122 -7.11 -13.59 11.82
CA LEU A 122 -7.51 -14.99 11.94
C LEU A 122 -7.58 -15.36 13.43
N TYR A 123 -8.72 -15.88 13.83
CA TYR A 123 -9.05 -16.26 15.20
C TYR A 123 -9.21 -17.77 15.28
N LEU A 124 -8.36 -18.43 16.06
CA LEU A 124 -8.34 -19.89 16.24
C LEU A 124 -8.60 -20.24 17.70
N ARG A 125 -9.42 -21.26 17.95
CA ARG A 125 -9.72 -21.73 19.32
C ARG A 125 -9.30 -23.18 19.53
N HIS A 126 -8.72 -23.45 20.69
CA HIS A 126 -8.36 -24.80 21.13
C HIS A 126 -8.13 -24.84 22.65
N ASP A 127 -8.39 -25.98 23.29
CA ASP A 127 -8.02 -26.26 24.69
C ASP A 127 -6.51 -26.42 24.95
N ASN A 128 -5.70 -26.77 23.95
CA ASN A 128 -4.28 -27.08 24.12
C ASN A 128 -3.38 -25.94 23.61
N VAL A 129 -2.61 -25.35 24.53
CA VAL A 129 -1.63 -24.28 24.26
C VAL A 129 -0.61 -24.70 23.20
N GLN A 130 -0.09 -25.93 23.26
CA GLN A 130 1.02 -26.38 22.41
C GLN A 130 0.63 -26.39 20.92
N TYR A 131 -0.63 -26.70 20.61
CA TYR A 131 -1.11 -26.64 19.23
C TYR A 131 -1.25 -25.20 18.75
N LEU A 132 -1.77 -24.30 19.58
CA LEU A 132 -1.85 -22.88 19.24
C LEU A 132 -0.46 -22.25 19.06
N GLU A 133 0.54 -22.67 19.85
CA GLU A 133 1.91 -22.19 19.67
C GLU A 133 2.52 -22.57 18.33
N LYS A 134 2.29 -23.79 17.85
CA LYS A 134 2.72 -24.23 16.50
C LYS A 134 2.06 -23.41 15.38
N MET A 135 0.89 -22.85 15.66
CA MET A 135 0.12 -22.04 14.69
C MET A 135 0.54 -20.57 14.67
N LYS A 136 1.40 -20.10 15.59
CA LYS A 136 1.86 -18.70 15.61
C LYS A 136 2.53 -18.24 14.31
N GLN A 137 3.13 -19.17 13.56
CA GLN A 137 3.82 -18.90 12.29
C GLN A 137 3.00 -19.32 11.06
N LEU A 138 1.69 -19.55 11.22
CA LEU A 138 0.84 -20.01 10.13
C LEU A 138 0.84 -19.00 8.98
N VAL A 139 1.24 -19.47 7.80
CA VAL A 139 1.23 -18.67 6.57
C VAL A 139 -0.19 -18.65 6.00
N LEU A 140 -0.71 -17.45 5.79
CA LEU A 140 -1.95 -17.21 5.06
C LEU A 140 -1.60 -16.99 3.59
N PHE A 141 -2.42 -17.50 2.69
CA PHE A 141 -2.33 -17.15 1.27
C PHE A 141 -3.52 -16.27 0.90
N LEU A 142 -3.27 -15.11 0.29
CA LEU A 142 -4.34 -14.31 -0.31
C LEU A 142 -4.36 -14.60 -1.81
N GLU A 143 -5.43 -15.22 -2.27
CA GLU A 143 -5.73 -15.43 -3.68
C GLU A 143 -6.43 -14.19 -4.24
N ARG A 144 -5.94 -13.67 -5.36
CA ARG A 144 -6.48 -12.52 -6.07
C ARG A 144 -6.75 -12.90 -7.52
N ASN A 145 -7.88 -12.45 -8.05
CA ASN A 145 -8.15 -12.56 -9.48
C ASN A 145 -7.37 -11.46 -10.22
N LEU A 146 -6.70 -11.83 -11.32
CA LEU A 146 -6.02 -10.88 -12.20
C LEU A 146 -7.04 -10.19 -13.10
N GLU A 147 -6.82 -8.91 -13.41
CA GLU A 147 -7.61 -8.20 -14.42
C GLU A 147 -7.36 -8.80 -15.81
N GLU A 148 -8.30 -8.62 -16.75
CA GLU A 148 -8.19 -9.20 -18.10
C GLU A 148 -6.89 -8.80 -18.83
N LYS A 149 -6.35 -7.62 -18.53
CA LYS A 149 -5.09 -7.12 -19.09
C LYS A 149 -3.86 -7.86 -18.55
N ASP A 150 -3.97 -8.39 -17.34
CA ASP A 150 -2.90 -9.08 -16.60
C ASP A 150 -3.02 -10.60 -16.68
N VAL A 151 -4.07 -11.12 -17.34
CA VAL A 151 -4.19 -12.57 -17.60
C VAL A 151 -3.06 -12.99 -18.52
N ILE A 152 -2.30 -14.01 -18.10
CA ILE A 152 -1.16 -14.50 -18.85
C ILE A 152 -1.57 -15.74 -19.65
N PRO A 153 -1.75 -15.63 -20.98
CA PRO A 153 -1.87 -16.80 -21.83
C PRO A 153 -0.51 -17.49 -21.94
N LEU A 154 -0.52 -18.83 -21.85
CA LEU A 154 0.67 -19.64 -22.07
C LEU A 154 0.69 -20.17 -23.49
N ASN A 155 1.90 -20.30 -24.04
CA ASN A 155 2.12 -20.78 -25.40
C ASN A 155 2.52 -22.25 -25.41
N PHE A 156 2.14 -22.94 -26.49
CA PHE A 156 2.47 -24.34 -26.73
C PHE A 156 3.40 -24.47 -27.93
N PHE A 157 4.30 -25.44 -27.89
CA PHE A 157 5.31 -25.70 -28.92
C PHE A 157 5.43 -27.19 -29.21
N SER A 158 5.73 -27.56 -30.45
CA SER A 158 5.94 -28.97 -30.83
C SER A 158 7.32 -29.48 -30.43
N GLU A 159 8.29 -28.58 -30.31
CA GLU A 159 9.68 -28.87 -30.02
C GLU A 159 10.10 -28.29 -28.65
N PRO A 160 11.06 -28.94 -27.96
CA PRO A 160 11.54 -28.46 -26.66
C PRO A 160 12.21 -27.08 -26.76
N ASP A 161 12.88 -26.78 -27.87
CA ASP A 161 13.61 -25.51 -28.05
C ASP A 161 12.74 -24.40 -28.68
N GLY A 162 11.51 -24.72 -29.07
CA GLY A 162 10.57 -23.78 -29.70
C GLY A 162 10.34 -22.47 -28.93
N PRO A 163 10.21 -22.47 -27.59
CA PRO A 163 10.10 -21.22 -26.81
C PRO A 163 11.32 -20.30 -26.93
N VAL A 164 12.51 -20.85 -27.13
CA VAL A 164 13.78 -20.09 -27.24
C VAL A 164 14.00 -19.65 -28.68
N MET A 165 13.71 -20.51 -29.64
CA MET A 165 13.91 -20.26 -31.07
C MET A 165 12.78 -19.45 -31.71
N GLY A 166 11.63 -19.33 -31.04
CA GLY A 166 10.47 -18.57 -31.54
C GLY A 166 9.76 -19.23 -32.72
N ASN A 167 10.10 -20.47 -33.07
CA ASN A 167 9.49 -21.27 -34.13
C ASN A 167 8.74 -22.49 -33.53
N GLY A 168 7.94 -23.17 -34.35
CA GLY A 168 7.30 -24.44 -33.94
C GLY A 168 6.13 -24.31 -32.95
N THR A 169 5.33 -23.22 -33.03
CA THR A 169 4.12 -23.07 -32.19
C THR A 169 3.10 -24.17 -32.46
N PHE A 170 2.68 -24.87 -31.41
CA PHE A 170 1.67 -25.91 -31.46
C PHE A 170 0.28 -25.30 -31.34
N LYS A 171 -0.58 -25.54 -32.34
CA LYS A 171 -1.95 -25.00 -32.37
C LYS A 171 -3.01 -26.07 -32.15
N TYR A 172 -2.92 -27.16 -32.90
CA TYR A 172 -3.81 -28.30 -32.79
C TYR A 172 -3.16 -29.51 -33.45
N SER A 173 -3.66 -30.69 -33.09
CA SER A 173 -3.38 -31.94 -33.75
C SER A 173 -4.60 -32.86 -33.70
N ILE A 174 -4.52 -33.99 -34.41
CA ILE A 174 -5.53 -35.06 -34.35
C ILE A 174 -4.87 -36.23 -33.64
N LEU A 175 -5.32 -36.52 -32.43
CA LEU A 175 -4.88 -37.69 -31.68
C LEU A 175 -5.52 -38.93 -32.30
N VAL A 176 -4.68 -39.89 -32.67
CA VAL A 176 -5.12 -41.20 -33.14
C VAL A 176 -5.14 -42.15 -31.93
N PRO A 177 -6.14 -43.03 -31.81
CA PRO A 177 -6.22 -43.97 -30.69
C PRO A 177 -4.92 -44.77 -30.49
N GLY A 178 -4.40 -44.77 -29.27
CA GLY A 178 -3.18 -45.50 -28.89
C GLY A 178 -1.85 -44.88 -29.34
N ILE A 179 -1.87 -43.76 -30.08
CA ILE A 179 -0.66 -43.00 -30.40
C ILE A 179 -0.54 -41.83 -29.42
N LYS A 180 0.61 -41.76 -28.74
CA LYS A 180 0.96 -40.65 -27.86
C LYS A 180 1.55 -39.51 -28.66
N GLU A 181 1.01 -38.31 -28.47
CA GLU A 181 1.56 -37.09 -29.04
C GLU A 181 2.09 -36.19 -27.93
N SER A 182 3.33 -35.72 -28.10
CA SER A 182 4.00 -34.84 -27.14
C SER A 182 4.06 -33.40 -27.65
N PHE A 183 3.74 -32.46 -26.77
CA PHE A 183 3.91 -31.03 -27.00
C PHE A 183 4.41 -30.36 -25.72
N TYR A 184 4.91 -29.13 -25.83
CA TYR A 184 5.64 -28.45 -24.77
C TYR A 184 4.92 -27.16 -24.36
N LEU A 185 4.75 -26.95 -23.06
CA LEU A 185 4.20 -25.74 -22.46
C LEU A 185 5.34 -24.81 -22.05
N SER A 186 5.35 -23.57 -22.56
CA SER A 186 6.37 -22.59 -22.19
C SER A 186 6.08 -21.93 -20.84
N PRO A 187 7.12 -21.56 -20.08
CA PRO A 187 6.95 -20.66 -18.94
C PRO A 187 6.44 -19.28 -19.41
N PRO A 188 5.76 -18.51 -18.54
CA PRO A 188 5.34 -17.15 -18.84
C PRO A 188 6.55 -16.23 -19.05
N ASN A 189 6.44 -15.28 -19.99
CA ASN A 189 7.48 -14.27 -20.21
C ASN A 189 7.63 -13.36 -19.00
N LYS A 190 8.87 -13.12 -18.56
CA LYS A 190 9.18 -12.31 -17.37
C LYS A 190 8.65 -10.88 -17.47
N ASP A 191 8.61 -10.31 -18.68
CA ASP A 191 8.13 -8.95 -18.93
C ASP A 191 6.59 -8.82 -18.80
N LYS A 192 5.86 -9.95 -18.81
CA LYS A 192 4.40 -10.00 -18.71
C LYS A 192 3.90 -10.40 -17.31
N LEU A 193 4.80 -10.51 -16.32
CA LEU A 193 4.39 -10.82 -14.96
C LEU A 193 3.76 -9.57 -14.31
N PRO A 194 2.62 -9.69 -13.60
CA PRO A 194 1.97 -8.55 -12.95
C PRO A 194 2.91 -7.87 -11.96
N LYS A 195 2.88 -6.53 -11.88
CA LYS A 195 3.69 -5.74 -10.93
C LYS A 195 3.46 -6.14 -9.46
N CYS A 196 2.27 -6.67 -9.15
CA CYS A 196 1.88 -7.18 -7.84
C CYS A 196 2.46 -8.58 -7.48
N SER A 197 3.26 -9.20 -8.36
CA SER A 197 3.86 -10.52 -8.12
C SER A 197 5.15 -10.41 -7.31
N SER A 198 5.02 -10.31 -5.99
CA SER A 198 6.18 -10.43 -5.10
C SER A 198 6.83 -11.82 -5.23
N GLN A 199 8.13 -11.88 -4.99
CA GLN A 199 8.91 -13.13 -5.06
C GLN A 199 8.25 -14.26 -4.25
N GLY A 200 8.21 -15.47 -4.80
CA GLY A 200 7.59 -16.61 -4.14
C GLY A 200 6.05 -16.64 -4.20
N SER A 201 5.42 -15.68 -4.88
CA SER A 201 4.00 -15.77 -5.23
C SER A 201 3.74 -16.90 -6.23
N VAL A 202 2.54 -17.47 -6.18
CA VAL A 202 2.13 -18.56 -7.07
C VAL A 202 1.02 -18.06 -7.99
N LEU A 203 1.28 -18.05 -9.30
CA LEU A 203 0.25 -17.84 -10.31
C LEU A 203 -0.53 -19.14 -10.50
N LEU A 204 -1.85 -19.04 -10.48
CA LEU A 204 -2.78 -20.15 -10.66
C LEU A 204 -3.60 -19.93 -11.92
N GLY A 205 -3.90 -21.03 -12.59
CA GLY A 205 -4.65 -21.02 -13.82
C GLY A 205 -5.25 -22.37 -14.15
N ALA A 206 -5.73 -22.49 -15.38
CA ALA A 206 -6.28 -23.73 -15.88
C ALA A 206 -5.73 -24.04 -17.28
N ILE A 207 -5.58 -25.33 -17.57
CA ILE A 207 -5.30 -25.87 -18.90
C ILE A 207 -6.48 -26.75 -19.34
N SER A 208 -6.85 -26.63 -20.61
CA SER A 208 -7.80 -27.50 -21.29
C SER A 208 -7.15 -28.05 -22.55
N HIS A 209 -7.47 -29.28 -22.93
CA HIS A 209 -6.90 -29.94 -24.10
C HIS A 209 -7.87 -29.99 -25.30
N GLY A 210 -9.18 -29.85 -25.06
CA GLY A 210 -10.20 -29.92 -26.11
C GLY A 210 -10.84 -28.56 -26.42
N LYS A 211 -11.36 -28.43 -27.64
CA LYS A 211 -12.28 -27.34 -28.04
C LYS A 211 -13.70 -27.91 -28.13
N LEU A 212 -14.60 -27.44 -27.26
CA LEU A 212 -16.03 -27.79 -27.32
C LEU A 212 -16.68 -27.17 -28.56
N SER A 213 -17.52 -27.95 -29.24
CA SER A 213 -18.27 -27.52 -30.42
C SER A 213 -19.48 -26.62 -30.11
N TYR A 214 -20.02 -26.68 -28.89
CA TYR A 214 -21.24 -25.95 -28.50
C TYR A 214 -21.00 -24.63 -27.74
N ALA A 215 -19.80 -24.41 -27.20
CA ALA A 215 -19.45 -23.16 -26.53
C ALA A 215 -18.65 -22.28 -27.50
N GLY A 216 -19.24 -21.18 -27.95
CA GLY A 216 -18.54 -20.15 -28.73
C GLY A 216 -17.21 -19.79 -28.05
N GLU A 217 -16.18 -19.54 -28.86
CA GLU A 217 -14.76 -19.33 -28.49
C GLU A 217 -14.49 -19.06 -27.01
N GLY A 218 -14.50 -20.12 -26.20
CA GLY A 218 -14.30 -20.02 -24.77
C GLY A 218 -12.82 -19.77 -24.47
N LYS A 219 -12.41 -18.51 -24.42
CA LYS A 219 -11.04 -18.10 -24.03
C LYS A 219 -10.64 -18.54 -22.62
N ASN A 220 -11.59 -18.98 -21.78
CA ASN A 220 -11.37 -19.41 -20.40
C ASN A 220 -11.38 -20.95 -20.28
N PRO A 221 -10.22 -21.60 -20.07
CA PRO A 221 -10.10 -23.06 -19.97
C PRO A 221 -10.95 -23.65 -18.83
N GLN A 222 -11.22 -22.86 -17.79
CA GLN A 222 -11.97 -23.27 -16.61
C GLN A 222 -13.49 -23.49 -16.87
N LYS A 223 -14.02 -23.02 -18.01
CA LYS A 223 -15.41 -23.28 -18.41
C LYS A 223 -15.58 -24.61 -19.14
N ASN A 224 -14.48 -25.29 -19.46
CA ASN A 224 -14.53 -26.58 -20.12
C ASN A 224 -14.80 -27.69 -19.09
N PRO A 225 -15.58 -28.71 -19.46
CA PRO A 225 -15.99 -29.79 -18.55
C PRO A 225 -14.79 -30.59 -18.02
N VAL A 226 -13.71 -30.63 -18.80
CA VAL A 226 -12.42 -31.21 -18.39
C VAL A 226 -11.38 -30.10 -18.44
N SER A 227 -11.00 -29.60 -17.27
CA SER A 227 -9.90 -28.65 -17.11
C SER A 227 -9.02 -29.08 -15.94
N TYR A 228 -7.72 -28.86 -16.09
CA TYR A 228 -6.73 -29.16 -15.06
C TYR A 228 -6.16 -27.86 -14.50
N GLN A 229 -5.95 -27.83 -13.19
CA GLN A 229 -5.34 -26.68 -12.55
C GLN A 229 -3.83 -26.68 -12.81
N ILE A 230 -3.30 -25.53 -13.24
CA ILE A 230 -1.86 -25.31 -13.40
C ILE A 230 -1.39 -24.23 -12.43
N SER A 231 -0.13 -24.33 -12.01
CA SER A 231 0.50 -23.37 -11.11
C SER A 231 1.92 -23.04 -11.56
N TYR A 232 2.29 -21.77 -11.43
CA TYR A 232 3.62 -21.27 -11.74
C TYR A 232 4.15 -20.48 -10.54
N VAL A 233 5.34 -20.82 -10.05
CA VAL A 233 5.98 -20.13 -8.92
C VAL A 233 6.86 -19.03 -9.46
N VAL A 234 6.66 -17.80 -8.99
CA VAL A 234 7.47 -16.66 -9.40
C VAL A 234 8.88 -16.82 -8.79
N PRO A 235 9.93 -16.94 -9.62
CA PRO A 235 11.28 -17.13 -9.13
C PRO A 235 11.75 -15.91 -8.32
N PRO A 236 12.70 -16.08 -7.39
CA PRO A 236 13.30 -14.95 -6.69
C PRO A 236 13.93 -13.99 -7.71
N SER A 237 13.76 -12.67 -7.51
CA SER A 237 14.51 -11.69 -8.28
C SER A 237 16.00 -11.96 -8.07
N LYS A 238 16.81 -11.76 -9.10
CA LYS A 238 18.25 -11.67 -8.87
C LYS A 238 18.45 -10.59 -7.81
N ILE A 239 19.23 -10.91 -6.79
CA ILE A 239 19.85 -9.89 -5.94
C ILE A 239 20.63 -9.05 -6.94
N ASP A 240 20.17 -7.81 -7.20
CA ASP A 240 21.07 -6.81 -7.75
C ASP A 240 22.24 -6.83 -6.79
N GLU A 241 23.41 -7.25 -7.28
CA GLU A 241 24.65 -7.12 -6.54
C GLU A 241 24.63 -5.73 -5.95
N ASP A 242 24.63 -5.73 -4.61
CA ASP A 242 24.72 -4.61 -3.71
C ASP A 242 25.29 -3.43 -4.50
N LYS A 243 24.43 -2.45 -4.84
CA LYS A 243 24.90 -1.15 -5.29
C LYS A 243 25.73 -0.66 -4.13
N GLY A 244 27.02 -0.99 -4.24
CA GLY A 244 28.02 -0.72 -3.26
C GLY A 244 27.79 0.71 -2.84
N LYS A 245 27.77 0.90 -1.54
CA LYS A 245 27.88 2.17 -0.85
C LYS A 245 29.21 2.80 -1.26
N GLY A 246 29.25 3.24 -2.52
CA GLY A 246 30.41 3.68 -3.27
C GLY A 246 30.34 5.17 -3.29
N SER A 247 31.06 5.76 -2.34
CA SER A 247 31.75 7.04 -2.44
C SER A 247 31.08 8.08 -3.33
N SER A 248 30.44 9.03 -2.66
CA SER A 248 30.27 10.43 -3.06
C SER A 248 30.91 10.76 -4.41
N SER A 249 30.06 11.02 -5.41
CA SER A 249 30.43 11.82 -6.57
C SER A 249 31.30 12.99 -6.09
N ALA A 250 32.53 13.05 -6.59
CA ALA A 250 33.46 14.11 -6.27
C ALA A 250 32.87 15.44 -6.77
N SER A 251 32.10 16.11 -5.91
CA SER A 251 31.69 17.47 -6.15
C SER A 251 32.93 18.36 -6.08
N THR A 252 33.12 19.20 -7.08
CA THR A 252 34.25 20.14 -7.21
C THR A 252 34.17 21.31 -6.22
N LYS A 253 33.47 21.13 -5.09
CA LYS A 253 33.26 22.14 -4.05
C LYS A 253 34.28 21.99 -2.93
N PRO A 254 34.79 23.09 -2.35
CA PRO A 254 35.72 23.04 -1.22
C PRO A 254 35.07 22.32 -0.02
N MET A 255 35.87 21.53 0.72
CA MET A 255 35.44 20.74 1.88
C MET A 255 34.60 21.53 2.90
N ALA A 256 34.92 22.82 3.08
CA ALA A 256 34.21 23.73 3.98
C ALA A 256 32.75 23.99 3.56
N GLU A 257 32.46 24.07 2.26
CA GLU A 257 31.10 24.30 1.75
C GLU A 257 30.21 23.08 1.95
N ARG A 258 30.75 21.88 1.69
CA ARG A 258 30.04 20.61 1.95
C ARG A 258 29.70 20.43 3.42
N LEU A 259 30.65 20.74 4.31
CA LEU A 259 30.42 20.66 5.75
C LEU A 259 29.30 21.62 6.18
N GLN A 260 29.27 22.84 5.65
CA GLN A 260 28.22 23.81 5.95
C GLN A 260 26.85 23.40 5.38
N GLU A 261 26.82 22.77 4.21
CA GLU A 261 25.59 22.19 3.62
C GLU A 261 25.04 21.06 4.50
N GLU A 262 25.88 20.10 4.91
CA GLU A 262 25.47 18.99 5.79
C GLU A 262 25.01 19.47 7.18
N VAL A 263 25.73 20.43 7.78
CA VAL A 263 25.35 21.03 9.06
C VAL A 263 24.00 21.75 8.94
N ARG A 264 23.75 22.46 7.83
CA ARG A 264 22.48 23.13 7.57
C ARG A 264 21.34 22.12 7.44
N GLU A 265 21.51 21.07 6.64
CA GLU A 265 20.49 20.02 6.48
C GLU A 265 20.20 19.31 7.81
N ALA A 266 21.23 19.02 8.61
CA ALA A 266 21.07 18.44 9.93
C ALA A 266 20.29 19.37 10.88
N LYS A 267 20.61 20.67 10.91
CA LYS A 267 19.86 21.68 11.69
C LYS A 267 18.38 21.71 11.29
N ILE A 268 18.09 21.71 9.99
CA ILE A 268 16.72 21.76 9.46
C ILE A 268 15.94 20.48 9.76
N LYS A 269 16.61 19.32 9.63
CA LYS A 269 16.02 18.02 9.95
C LYS A 269 15.66 17.92 11.43
N VAL A 270 16.55 18.36 12.31
CA VAL A 270 16.27 18.43 13.76
C VAL A 270 15.11 19.39 13.99
N PHE A 271 15.16 20.61 13.43
CA PHE A 271 14.10 21.62 13.57
C PHE A 271 12.71 21.10 13.17
N GLY A 272 12.60 20.36 12.06
CA GLY A 272 11.33 19.76 11.61
C GLY A 272 10.83 18.58 12.46
N SER A 273 11.68 18.01 13.33
CA SER A 273 11.32 16.91 14.23
C SER A 273 10.93 17.36 15.64
N LEU A 274 11.17 18.63 15.98
CA LEU A 274 10.78 19.20 17.27
C LEU A 274 9.26 19.30 17.36
N LYS A 275 8.69 18.74 18.44
CA LYS A 275 7.27 18.88 18.76
C LYS A 275 7.01 20.20 19.46
N GLN A 276 5.81 20.76 19.26
CA GLN A 276 5.38 22.04 19.82
C GLN A 276 4.24 21.84 20.85
N ASP A 277 4.42 20.85 21.73
CA ASP A 277 3.36 20.35 22.60
C ASP A 277 3.07 21.32 23.76
N SER A 278 4.09 22.04 24.28
CA SER A 278 3.94 23.07 25.33
C SER A 278 4.13 24.51 24.82
N ASP A 279 3.69 25.50 25.60
CA ASP A 279 3.88 26.92 25.27
C ASP A 279 5.34 27.38 25.36
N GLU A 280 6.16 26.73 26.20
CA GLU A 280 7.60 26.97 26.30
C GLU A 280 8.31 26.48 25.04
N ASP A 281 8.03 25.25 24.60
CA ASP A 281 8.55 24.66 23.36
C ASP A 281 8.22 25.52 22.13
N ARG A 282 7.03 26.14 22.11
CA ARG A 282 6.61 27.06 21.03
C ARG A 282 7.44 28.33 20.99
N SER A 283 7.79 28.87 22.15
CA SER A 283 8.61 30.08 22.25
C SER A 283 10.05 29.80 21.81
N GLU A 284 10.59 28.64 22.19
CA GLU A 284 11.92 28.18 21.79
C GLU A 284 11.97 27.87 20.29
N TRP A 285 10.94 27.19 19.76
CA TRP A 285 10.81 26.94 18.33
C TRP A 285 10.75 28.22 17.52
N LYS A 286 10.00 29.25 17.96
CA LYS A 286 9.96 30.56 17.30
C LYS A 286 11.32 31.26 17.32
N LYS A 287 12.04 31.22 18.44
CA LYS A 287 13.39 31.77 18.57
C LYS A 287 14.37 31.06 17.63
N LEU A 288 14.32 29.72 17.57
CA LEU A 288 15.12 28.90 16.66
C LEU A 288 14.79 29.18 15.20
N ALA A 289 13.51 29.31 14.85
CA ALA A 289 13.07 29.67 13.51
C ALA A 289 13.63 31.04 13.10
N GLN A 290 13.60 32.03 14.01
CA GLN A 290 14.14 33.37 13.74
C GLN A 290 15.67 33.34 13.60
N SER A 291 16.38 32.56 14.41
CA SER A 291 17.83 32.33 14.28
C SER A 291 18.16 31.73 12.91
N LEU A 292 17.46 30.66 12.52
CA LEU A 292 17.69 29.99 11.23
C LEU A 292 17.33 30.87 10.04
N LYS A 293 16.26 31.70 10.14
CA LYS A 293 15.93 32.70 9.12
C LYS A 293 17.03 33.75 8.97
N SER A 294 17.68 34.15 10.07
CA SER A 294 18.80 35.09 10.02
C SER A 294 20.07 34.48 9.40
N GLU A 295 20.32 33.19 9.66
CA GLU A 295 21.46 32.45 9.08
C GLU A 295 21.24 32.13 7.60
N TYR A 296 20.00 31.84 7.18
CA TYR A 296 19.68 31.38 5.82
C TYR A 296 18.40 32.02 5.25
N PRO A 297 18.41 33.31 4.87
CA PRO A 297 17.20 34.03 4.46
C PRO A 297 16.56 33.55 3.14
N LYS A 298 17.38 33.06 2.19
CA LYS A 298 16.93 32.64 0.85
C LYS A 298 16.83 31.13 0.66
N TYR A 299 16.93 30.34 1.74
CA TYR A 299 16.92 28.88 1.63
C TYR A 299 15.50 28.34 1.67
N THR A 300 14.92 28.08 0.49
CA THR A 300 13.53 27.62 0.30
C THR A 300 13.15 26.41 1.16
N PRO A 301 13.98 25.35 1.31
CA PRO A 301 13.58 24.20 2.12
C PRO A 301 13.41 24.50 3.62
N LEU A 302 14.11 25.51 4.16
CA LEU A 302 13.88 25.96 5.54
C LEU A 302 12.51 26.65 5.66
N LEU A 303 12.18 27.54 4.73
CA LEU A 303 10.91 28.27 4.73
C LEU A 303 9.73 27.32 4.57
N VAL A 304 9.84 26.32 3.68
CA VAL A 304 8.84 25.25 3.52
C VAL A 304 8.69 24.45 4.81
N LYS A 305 9.79 24.09 5.48
CA LYS A 305 9.72 23.37 6.77
C LYS A 305 9.07 24.19 7.89
N ILE A 306 9.28 25.50 7.91
CA ILE A 306 8.60 26.43 8.81
C ILE A 306 7.09 26.41 8.53
N LEU A 307 6.68 26.51 7.26
CA LEU A 307 5.28 26.46 6.84
C LEU A 307 4.63 25.11 7.22
N GLU A 308 5.26 23.98 6.90
CA GLU A 308 4.78 22.63 7.26
C GLU A 308 4.60 22.48 8.77
N SER A 309 5.55 22.98 9.56
CA SER A 309 5.46 22.94 11.03
C SER A 309 4.28 23.75 11.55
N LEU A 310 4.04 24.94 10.98
CA LEU A 310 2.89 25.79 11.32
C LEU A 310 1.54 25.16 10.93
N LEU A 311 1.49 24.39 9.84
CA LEU A 311 0.30 23.67 9.37
C LEU A 311 0.04 22.38 10.16
N SER A 312 1.09 21.66 10.56
CA SER A 312 0.96 20.48 11.43
C SER A 312 0.29 20.84 12.76
N ARG A 313 0.49 22.09 13.22
CA ARG A 313 -0.19 22.67 14.38
C ARG A 313 -1.70 22.83 14.14
N SER A 314 -2.18 23.13 12.93
CA SER A 314 -3.59 23.47 12.66
C SER A 314 -4.50 22.26 12.42
N ASN A 315 -3.97 21.14 11.92
CA ASN A 315 -4.81 20.06 11.41
C ASN A 315 -5.35 19.06 12.46
N ILE A 316 -4.91 19.08 13.72
CA ILE A 316 -5.25 18.00 14.67
C ILE A 316 -5.89 18.46 15.99
N GLY A 317 -5.65 19.70 16.45
CA GLY A 317 -6.19 20.18 17.74
C GLY A 317 -7.39 21.13 17.63
N ASP A 318 -7.37 22.04 16.67
CA ASP A 318 -8.08 23.32 16.86
C ASP A 318 -9.44 23.44 16.18
N LYS A 319 -9.77 22.58 15.19
CA LYS A 319 -11.17 22.50 14.72
C LYS A 319 -12.07 21.96 15.83
N ILE A 320 -11.61 20.92 16.53
CA ILE A 320 -12.31 20.39 17.69
C ILE A 320 -12.28 21.44 18.80
N HIS A 321 -11.14 22.04 19.12
CA HIS A 321 -11.06 23.01 20.21
C HIS A 321 -11.85 24.32 19.96
N TYR A 322 -12.05 24.77 18.72
CA TYR A 322 -12.95 25.90 18.44
C TYR A 322 -14.41 25.54 18.75
N TYR A 323 -14.89 24.37 18.29
CA TYR A 323 -16.25 23.91 18.62
C TYR A 323 -16.39 23.50 20.08
N GLU A 324 -15.39 22.84 20.68
CA GLU A 324 -15.37 22.42 22.08
C GLU A 324 -15.23 23.61 23.03
N LYS A 325 -14.41 24.62 22.73
CA LYS A 325 -14.32 25.83 23.56
C LYS A 325 -15.58 26.69 23.40
N CYS A 326 -16.16 26.76 22.20
CA CYS A 326 -17.51 27.28 22.01
C CYS A 326 -18.60 26.45 22.74
N LEU A 327 -18.41 25.15 22.97
CA LEU A 327 -19.40 24.28 23.65
C LEU A 327 -19.10 24.04 25.14
N VAL A 328 -17.89 24.31 25.64
CA VAL A 328 -17.43 24.00 27.01
C VAL A 328 -17.12 25.27 27.78
N GLU A 329 -16.66 26.35 27.15
CA GLU A 329 -16.59 27.65 27.82
C GLU A 329 -17.92 28.40 27.70
N VAL A 330 -18.55 28.41 26.53
CA VAL A 330 -19.76 29.24 26.32
C VAL A 330 -21.02 28.59 26.90
N PHE A 331 -21.12 27.27 27.00
CA PHE A 331 -22.34 26.61 27.49
C PHE A 331 -22.53 26.72 29.02
N PRO A 332 -21.49 26.55 29.87
CA PRO A 332 -21.58 26.89 31.29
C PRO A 332 -21.61 28.39 31.52
N PHE A 333 -20.96 29.22 30.70
CA PHE A 333 -21.06 30.69 30.81
C PHE A 333 -22.43 31.22 30.37
N ILE A 334 -23.13 30.64 29.41
CA ILE A 334 -24.52 31.01 29.08
C ILE A 334 -25.43 30.68 30.27
N LEU A 335 -25.19 29.55 30.95
CA LEU A 335 -25.94 29.16 32.15
C LEU A 335 -25.57 30.03 33.38
N PHE A 336 -24.33 30.50 33.49
CA PHE A 336 -23.83 31.33 34.59
C PHE A 336 -24.06 32.84 34.38
N CYS A 337 -24.02 33.34 33.13
CA CYS A 337 -24.36 34.72 32.76
C CYS A 337 -25.86 35.01 32.82
N ALA A 338 -26.72 33.98 32.93
CA ALA A 338 -28.11 34.18 33.34
C ALA A 338 -28.23 34.75 34.78
N LEU A 339 -27.15 34.74 35.57
CA LEU A 339 -27.12 35.21 36.97
C LEU A 339 -26.17 36.39 37.25
N LEU A 340 -25.29 36.79 36.32
CA LEU A 340 -24.44 38.01 36.41
C LEU A 340 -24.16 38.58 35.01
N PRO A 341 -24.17 39.92 34.81
CA PRO A 341 -23.92 40.52 33.50
C PRO A 341 -22.42 40.48 33.18
N CYS A 342 -21.94 39.39 32.59
CA CYS A 342 -20.59 39.30 32.04
C CYS A 342 -20.65 39.31 30.49
N ASN A 343 -19.82 40.18 29.90
CA ASN A 343 -19.71 40.44 28.46
C ASN A 343 -19.26 39.20 27.66
N SER A 344 -20.19 38.34 27.27
CA SER A 344 -19.96 37.23 26.33
C SER A 344 -19.37 37.67 24.99
N SER A 345 -19.62 38.92 24.59
CA SER A 345 -19.04 39.56 23.39
C SER A 345 -17.52 39.73 23.45
N GLN A 346 -16.93 39.92 24.64
CA GLN A 346 -15.48 40.14 24.78
C GLN A 346 -14.68 38.84 24.59
N LEU A 347 -15.18 37.70 25.08
CA LEU A 347 -14.51 36.40 24.95
C LEU A 347 -14.52 35.88 23.50
N LEU A 348 -15.64 36.02 22.79
CA LEU A 348 -15.75 35.66 21.37
C LEU A 348 -14.78 36.48 20.51
N ASN A 349 -14.64 37.78 20.81
CA ASN A 349 -13.71 38.68 20.12
C ASN A 349 -12.24 38.29 20.34
N VAL A 350 -11.86 37.92 21.56
CA VAL A 350 -10.47 37.50 21.87
C VAL A 350 -10.11 36.16 21.20
N ALA A 351 -11.06 35.22 21.12
CA ALA A 351 -10.86 33.96 20.41
C ALA A 351 -10.71 34.18 18.89
N ASN A 352 -11.56 35.01 18.29
CA ASN A 352 -11.49 35.38 16.87
C ASN A 352 -10.20 36.14 16.53
N LEU A 353 -9.74 37.05 17.41
CA LEU A 353 -8.47 37.77 17.24
C LEU A 353 -7.25 36.83 17.22
N ASN A 354 -7.17 35.89 18.16
CA ASN A 354 -6.09 34.90 18.20
C ASN A 354 -6.11 33.97 16.98
N TYR A 355 -7.31 33.62 16.49
CA TYR A 355 -7.49 32.80 15.29
C TYR A 355 -7.00 33.55 14.05
N LEU A 356 -7.47 34.78 13.82
CA LEU A 356 -7.03 35.64 12.72
C LEU A 356 -5.51 35.89 12.73
N GLN A 357 -4.94 36.17 13.91
CA GLN A 357 -3.51 36.37 14.06
C GLN A 357 -2.69 35.15 13.63
N ARG A 358 -3.21 33.93 13.84
CA ARG A 358 -2.55 32.70 13.41
C ARG A 358 -2.55 32.51 11.90
N TYR A 359 -3.68 32.73 11.23
CA TYR A 359 -3.73 32.62 9.77
C TYR A 359 -2.87 33.67 9.09
N ASN A 360 -2.75 34.87 9.68
CA ASN A 360 -1.80 35.89 9.21
C ASN A 360 -0.34 35.42 9.30
N VAL A 361 0.04 34.66 10.33
CA VAL A 361 1.39 34.05 10.40
C VAL A 361 1.60 33.00 9.32
N ILE A 362 0.57 32.20 9.00
CA ILE A 362 0.63 31.21 7.91
C ILE A 362 0.77 31.89 6.54
N ILE A 363 -0.02 32.96 6.30
CA ILE A 363 0.06 33.76 5.07
C ILE A 363 1.45 34.37 4.92
N SER A 364 1.97 35.01 5.97
CA SER A 364 3.31 35.59 5.96
C SER A 364 4.39 34.54 5.68
N ALA A 365 4.29 33.33 6.25
CA ALA A 365 5.24 32.26 5.98
C ALA A 365 5.12 31.72 4.55
N ALA A 366 3.91 31.63 4.00
CA ALA A 366 3.69 31.23 2.62
C ALA A 366 4.23 32.27 1.62
N ASP A 367 4.03 33.57 1.91
CA ASP A 367 4.57 34.68 1.12
C ASP A 367 6.10 34.65 1.09
N GLU A 368 6.76 34.39 2.22
CA GLU A 368 8.22 34.20 2.25
C GLU A 368 8.69 33.06 1.34
N VAL A 369 7.96 31.95 1.28
CA VAL A 369 8.29 30.83 0.37
C VAL A 369 8.12 31.24 -1.08
N ILE A 370 7.00 31.90 -1.40
CA ILE A 370 6.68 32.36 -2.76
C ILE A 370 7.73 33.36 -3.25
N ASP A 371 8.09 34.35 -2.43
CA ASP A 371 9.07 35.39 -2.75
C ASP A 371 10.50 34.81 -2.90
N SER A 372 10.78 33.65 -2.30
CA SER A 372 12.06 32.98 -2.44
C SER A 372 12.24 32.24 -3.76
N ILE A 373 11.16 31.98 -4.51
CA ILE A 373 11.16 31.17 -5.73
C ILE A 373 10.98 32.08 -6.95
N ASP A 374 11.96 32.08 -7.86
CA ASP A 374 11.83 32.76 -9.14
C ASP A 374 10.95 31.94 -10.11
N ALA A 375 9.71 32.39 -10.28
CA ALA A 375 8.73 31.73 -11.15
C ALA A 375 9.11 31.80 -12.64
N ASP A 376 9.82 32.84 -13.07
CA ASP A 376 10.19 33.05 -14.46
C ASP A 376 11.35 32.13 -14.85
N GLU A 377 12.33 31.93 -13.96
CA GLU A 377 13.40 30.94 -14.16
C GLU A 377 12.84 29.52 -14.18
N LEU A 378 11.91 29.21 -13.27
CA LEU A 378 11.25 27.91 -13.21
C LEU A 378 10.46 27.63 -14.50
N ALA A 379 9.68 28.59 -15.00
CA ALA A 379 8.93 28.45 -16.24
C ALA A 379 9.83 28.28 -17.48
N LYS A 380 10.95 29.02 -17.56
CA LYS A 380 11.94 28.88 -18.65
C LYS A 380 12.58 27.49 -18.70
N LEU A 381 12.91 26.92 -17.54
CA LEU A 381 13.52 25.59 -17.43
C LEU A 381 12.54 24.47 -17.84
N PHE A 382 11.26 24.56 -17.48
CA PHE A 382 10.25 23.59 -17.92
C PHE A 382 9.86 23.72 -19.40
N SER A 383 10.13 24.87 -20.03
CA SER A 383 9.91 25.08 -21.46
C SER A 383 10.98 24.41 -22.35
N LEU A 384 12.13 24.04 -21.77
CA LEU A 384 13.23 23.37 -22.45
C LEU A 384 13.15 21.85 -22.21
N LYS A 385 13.23 21.06 -23.28
CA LYS A 385 13.23 19.60 -23.19
C LYS A 385 14.61 19.13 -22.73
N ALA A 386 14.69 18.58 -21.51
CA ALA A 386 15.92 17.99 -20.99
C ALA A 386 16.30 16.72 -21.78
N ASP A 387 17.60 16.51 -21.98
CA ASP A 387 18.17 15.34 -22.65
C ASP A 387 18.25 14.15 -21.67
N PRO A 388 17.59 13.01 -21.92
CA PRO A 388 17.50 11.90 -20.97
C PRO A 388 18.83 11.14 -20.76
N GLU A 389 19.89 11.44 -21.50
CA GLU A 389 21.18 10.73 -21.39
C GLU A 389 22.18 11.38 -20.42
N ASP A 390 21.92 12.59 -19.91
CA ASP A 390 22.79 13.29 -18.96
C ASP A 390 22.24 13.24 -17.51
N GLU A 391 22.94 12.53 -16.62
CA GLU A 391 22.59 12.39 -15.21
C GLU A 391 22.45 13.73 -14.48
N ASP A 392 23.24 14.74 -14.83
CA ASP A 392 23.23 16.02 -14.13
C ASP A 392 22.03 16.88 -14.57
N SER A 393 21.61 16.74 -15.82
CA SER A 393 20.37 17.32 -16.33
C SER A 393 19.13 16.71 -15.65
N GLU A 394 19.12 15.39 -15.41
CA GLU A 394 18.03 14.71 -14.69
C GLU A 394 17.97 15.14 -13.21
N LYS A 395 19.12 15.25 -12.53
CA LYS A 395 19.19 15.72 -11.14
C LYS A 395 18.66 17.15 -11.02
N ASN A 396 19.01 18.02 -11.96
CA ASN A 396 18.51 19.39 -11.99
C ASN A 396 17.01 19.43 -12.25
N LYS A 397 16.49 18.63 -13.19
CA LYS A 397 15.04 18.51 -13.43
C LYS A 397 14.27 18.09 -12.17
N LYS A 398 14.72 17.05 -11.46
CA LYS A 398 14.10 16.58 -10.21
C LYS A 398 14.10 17.66 -9.13
N LYS A 399 15.18 18.45 -9.01
CA LYS A 399 15.23 19.59 -8.10
C LYS A 399 14.20 20.66 -8.47
N MET A 400 14.06 20.97 -9.76
CA MET A 400 13.09 21.97 -10.24
C MET A 400 11.63 21.50 -10.10
N GLU A 401 11.36 20.21 -10.27
CA GLU A 401 10.05 19.61 -9.98
C GLU A 401 9.72 19.75 -8.49
N THR A 402 10.71 19.53 -7.62
CA THR A 402 10.55 19.71 -6.17
C THR A 402 10.25 21.18 -5.83
N THR A 403 10.95 22.15 -6.42
CA THR A 403 10.69 23.58 -6.16
C THR A 403 9.33 24.02 -6.70
N ARG A 404 8.87 23.47 -7.84
CA ARG A 404 7.53 23.71 -8.37
C ARG A 404 6.46 23.21 -7.39
N ASP A 405 6.64 22.01 -6.86
CA ASP A 405 5.68 21.42 -5.93
C ASP A 405 5.63 22.20 -4.61
N GLN A 406 6.78 22.69 -4.13
CA GLN A 406 6.87 23.60 -2.99
C GLN A 406 6.15 24.94 -3.23
N LEU A 407 6.28 25.53 -4.42
CA LEU A 407 5.58 26.76 -4.80
C LEU A 407 4.06 26.55 -4.84
N ALA A 408 3.62 25.45 -5.46
CA ALA A 408 2.20 25.10 -5.56
C ALA A 408 1.57 24.89 -4.17
N GLU A 409 2.27 24.18 -3.27
CA GLU A 409 1.81 23.98 -1.90
C GLU A 409 1.72 25.30 -1.13
N ALA A 410 2.72 26.18 -1.23
CA ALA A 410 2.69 27.48 -0.57
C ALA A 410 1.50 28.35 -1.03
N LEU A 411 1.24 28.40 -2.34
CA LEU A 411 0.09 29.10 -2.91
C LEU A 411 -1.25 28.50 -2.45
N TYR A 412 -1.35 27.17 -2.41
CA TYR A 412 -2.54 26.48 -1.96
C TYR A 412 -2.86 26.79 -0.49
N GLN A 413 -1.85 26.71 0.38
CA GLN A 413 -1.98 26.98 1.81
C GLN A 413 -2.30 28.45 2.09
N LYS A 414 -1.72 29.38 1.33
CA LYS A 414 -2.10 30.80 1.36
C LYS A 414 -3.58 31.01 0.99
N GLY A 415 -4.04 30.37 -0.08
CA GLY A 415 -5.43 30.45 -0.53
C GLY A 415 -6.42 29.93 0.52
N LEU A 416 -6.13 28.78 1.13
CA LEU A 416 -6.91 28.24 2.24
C LEU A 416 -6.95 29.19 3.44
N ALA A 417 -5.80 29.75 3.82
CA ALA A 417 -5.73 30.66 4.95
C ALA A 417 -6.53 31.95 4.73
N LEU A 418 -6.51 32.50 3.50
CA LEU A 418 -7.30 33.66 3.13
C LEU A 418 -8.80 33.36 3.14
N ALA A 419 -9.21 32.21 2.59
CA ALA A 419 -10.61 31.79 2.59
C ALA A 419 -11.17 31.61 4.02
N GLU A 420 -10.38 31.03 4.93
CA GLU A 420 -10.76 30.91 6.34
C GLU A 420 -10.89 32.27 7.03
N ILE A 421 -9.96 33.21 6.78
CA ILE A 421 -10.07 34.59 7.29
C ILE A 421 -11.34 35.28 6.79
N GLU A 422 -11.69 35.10 5.51
CA GLU A 422 -12.90 35.68 4.93
C GLU A 422 -14.18 35.07 5.50
N SER A 423 -14.18 33.76 5.80
CA SER A 423 -15.34 33.09 6.42
C SER A 423 -15.67 33.56 7.84
N ILE A 424 -14.72 34.20 8.53
CA ILE A 424 -14.83 34.66 9.92
C ILE A 424 -15.21 36.15 10.00
N LYS A 425 -14.96 36.91 8.92
CA LYS A 425 -15.38 38.31 8.78
C LYS A 425 -16.84 38.39 8.39
#